data_AF-A0A523URT4-F1
#
_entry.id   AF-A0A523URT4-F1
#
_cell.length_a   1.000
_cell.length_b   1.000
_cell.length_c   1.000
_cell.angle_alpha   90.00
_cell.angle_beta   90.00
_cell.angle_gamma   90.00
#
_symmetry.space_group_name_H-M   'P 1'
#
loop_
_entity.id
_entity.type
_entity.pdbx_description
1 polymer ?
#
loop_
_entity_poly.entity_id
_entity_poly.type
_entity_poly.pdbx_seq_one_letter_code
_entity_poly.pdbx_strand_id
1 'polypeptide(L)'
;MYKRQKDGSVISDDFIALHYPCYWHYDILFGLKVMAEVGFIDDKRCNNALELLESKRLPDGGFAAEKKYYRVTEKRTSGRSLVDWGGTSKKRMNEFTTVDALYVLKRSGRLEGRNLPGG
;
A
#
# COMPACT_ATOMS: atom_id res chain seq x y z
N MET A 1 -0.39 -7.85 10.02
CA MET A 1 -1.02 -9.06 9.45
C MET A 1 -2.51 -8.80 9.34
N TYR A 2 -3.13 -8.96 8.15
CA TYR A 2 -4.54 -8.62 7.89
C TYR A 2 -5.50 -9.81 8.03
N LYS A 3 -4.97 -11.00 8.30
CA LYS A 3 -5.71 -12.25 8.45
C LYS A 3 -5.91 -12.61 9.92
N ARG A 4 -7.06 -13.17 10.27
CA ARG A 4 -7.36 -13.76 11.58
C ARG A 4 -6.46 -14.96 11.82
N GLN A 5 -5.93 -15.08 13.03
CA GLN A 5 -5.05 -16.21 13.39
C GLN A 5 -5.80 -17.56 13.42
N LYS A 6 -7.09 -17.54 13.77
CA LYS A 6 -7.90 -18.74 13.95
C LYS A 6 -8.16 -19.51 12.64
N ASP A 7 -8.44 -18.78 11.56
CA ASP A 7 -8.97 -19.36 10.32
C ASP A 7 -8.36 -18.78 9.04
N GLY A 8 -7.45 -17.80 9.14
CA GLY A 8 -6.83 -17.17 7.99
C GLY A 8 -7.74 -16.24 7.18
N SER A 9 -8.99 -16.02 7.61
CA SER A 9 -9.92 -15.08 6.97
C SER A 9 -9.45 -13.64 7.09
N VAL A 10 -9.84 -12.78 6.14
CA VAL A 10 -9.57 -11.33 6.23
C VAL A 10 -10.26 -10.76 7.48
N ILE A 11 -9.53 -9.98 8.30
CA ILE A 11 -10.05 -9.38 9.54
C ILE A 11 -11.21 -8.42 9.24
N SER A 12 -11.02 -7.55 8.23
CA SER A 12 -11.98 -6.60 7.68
C SER A 12 -11.52 -6.14 6.30
N ASP A 13 -12.45 -5.81 5.41
CA ASP A 13 -12.17 -5.32 4.05
C ASP A 13 -11.31 -4.05 4.04
N ASP A 14 -11.37 -3.25 5.09
CA ASP A 14 -10.55 -2.04 5.22
C ASP A 14 -9.05 -2.35 5.28
N PHE A 15 -8.65 -3.53 5.76
CA PHE A 15 -7.24 -3.90 5.81
C PHE A 15 -6.66 -4.21 4.42
N ILE A 16 -7.50 -4.60 3.45
CA ILE A 16 -7.05 -5.00 2.10
C ILE A 16 -7.28 -3.92 1.04
N ALA A 17 -8.00 -2.85 1.39
CA ALA A 17 -8.16 -1.69 0.53
C ALA A 17 -6.98 -0.74 0.75
N LEU A 18 -6.31 -0.31 -0.33
CA LEU A 18 -5.17 0.61 -0.23
C LEU A 18 -5.65 2.06 -0.05
N HIS A 19 -5.10 2.77 0.93
CA HIS A 19 -5.46 4.12 1.32
C HIS A 19 -4.22 5.01 1.45
N TYR A 20 -4.37 6.28 1.08
CA TYR A 20 -3.33 7.28 1.34
C TYR A 20 -3.96 8.65 1.60
N PRO A 21 -3.45 9.45 2.57
CA PRO A 21 -2.48 9.07 3.61
C PRO A 21 -3.10 8.12 4.65
N CYS A 22 -2.28 7.26 5.24
CA CYS A 22 -2.68 6.41 6.37
C CYS A 22 -2.76 7.24 7.66
N TYR A 23 -3.91 7.85 7.93
CA TYR A 23 -4.14 8.57 9.18
C TYR A 23 -4.44 7.59 10.34
N TRP A 24 -5.61 6.94 10.32
CA TRP A 24 -6.08 6.03 11.37
C TRP A 24 -6.54 4.65 10.86
N HIS A 25 -6.63 4.47 9.53
CA HIS A 25 -7.00 3.21 8.91
C HIS A 25 -5.72 2.53 8.46
N TYR A 26 -5.45 1.36 9.03
CA TYR A 26 -4.30 0.55 8.69
C TYR A 26 -4.67 -0.41 7.57
N ASP A 27 -3.92 -0.35 6.47
CA ASP A 27 -4.02 -1.33 5.39
C ASP A 27 -2.73 -2.16 5.25
N ILE A 28 -2.76 -3.13 4.33
CA ILE A 28 -1.60 -3.98 4.04
C ILE A 28 -0.37 -3.18 3.62
N LEU A 29 -0.51 -2.06 2.90
CA LEU A 29 0.62 -1.32 2.37
C LEU A 29 1.34 -0.58 3.49
N PHE A 30 0.60 0.07 4.39
CA PHE A 30 1.20 0.69 5.57
C PHE A 30 1.91 -0.34 6.44
N GLY A 31 1.25 -1.49 6.71
CA GLY A 31 1.87 -2.56 7.48
C GLY A 31 3.16 -3.07 6.85
N LEU A 32 3.17 -3.32 5.53
CA LEU A 32 4.36 -3.74 4.81
C LEU A 32 5.45 -2.65 4.79
N LYS A 33 5.07 -1.38 4.65
CA LYS A 33 6.01 -0.25 4.68
C LYS A 33 6.74 -0.18 6.02
N VAL A 34 6.01 -0.29 7.14
CA VAL A 34 6.63 -0.37 8.48
C VAL A 34 7.58 -1.56 8.55
N MET A 35 7.16 -2.76 8.13
CA MET A 35 8.02 -3.95 8.14
C MET A 35 9.29 -3.75 7.29
N ALA A 36 9.20 -3.06 6.16
CA ALA A 36 10.35 -2.70 5.33
C ALA A 36 11.27 -1.67 5.98
N GLU A 37 10.72 -0.64 6.63
CA GLU A 37 11.48 0.38 7.34
C GLU A 37 12.22 -0.20 8.54
N VAL A 38 11.61 -1.14 9.28
CA VAL A 38 12.24 -1.79 10.44
C VAL A 38 13.07 -3.04 10.09
N GLY A 39 13.21 -3.38 8.80
CA GLY A 39 14.09 -4.45 8.34
C GLY A 39 13.55 -5.88 8.48
N PHE A 40 12.23 -6.05 8.65
CA PHE A 40 11.56 -7.34 8.82
C PHE A 40 10.67 -7.74 7.63
N ILE A 41 10.88 -7.14 6.44
CA ILE A 41 10.02 -7.39 5.28
C ILE A 41 10.03 -8.86 4.80
N ASP A 42 11.12 -9.58 5.06
CA ASP A 42 11.28 -11.00 4.72
C ASP A 42 10.60 -11.96 5.72
N ASP A 43 9.93 -11.44 6.76
CA ASP A 43 9.12 -12.25 7.66
C ASP A 43 8.03 -12.99 6.86
N LYS A 44 7.92 -14.31 7.05
CA LYS A 44 6.96 -15.16 6.33
C LYS A 44 5.51 -14.67 6.42
N ARG A 45 5.16 -13.93 7.48
CA ARG A 45 3.83 -13.35 7.67
C ARG A 45 3.53 -12.21 6.68
N CYS A 46 4.55 -11.62 6.06
CA CYS A 46 4.43 -10.60 5.02
C CYS A 46 4.09 -11.19 3.65
N ASN A 47 4.41 -12.45 3.37
CA ASN A 47 4.28 -13.05 2.03
C ASN A 47 2.88 -12.89 1.42
N ASN A 48 1.83 -13.27 2.16
CA ASN A 48 0.45 -13.12 1.67
C ASN A 48 0.08 -11.66 1.37
N ALA A 49 0.61 -10.71 2.14
CA ALA A 49 0.36 -9.29 1.93
C ALA A 49 1.17 -8.75 0.74
N LEU A 50 2.40 -9.23 0.54
CA LEU A 50 3.24 -8.92 -0.63
C LEU A 50 2.60 -9.44 -1.92
N GLU A 51 2.14 -10.70 -1.94
CA GLU A 51 1.42 -11.28 -3.08
C GLU A 51 0.13 -10.49 -3.40
N LEU A 52 -0.62 -10.12 -2.36
CA LEU A 52 -1.80 -9.28 -2.53
C LEU A 52 -1.43 -7.90 -3.07
N LEU A 53 -0.35 -7.28 -2.58
CA LEU A 53 0.14 -6.02 -3.12
C LEU A 53 0.51 -6.17 -4.59
N GLU A 54 1.27 -7.18 -4.98
CA GLU A 54 1.66 -7.43 -6.38
C GLU A 54 0.42 -7.59 -7.29
N SER A 55 -0.60 -8.32 -6.85
CA SER A 55 -1.84 -8.50 -7.62
C SER A 55 -2.63 -7.20 -7.86
N LYS A 56 -2.38 -6.15 -7.07
CA LYS A 56 -3.01 -4.84 -7.21
C LYS A 56 -2.27 -3.91 -8.19
N ARG A 57 -1.14 -4.34 -8.74
CA ARG A 57 -0.38 -3.58 -9.72
C ARG A 57 -1.23 -3.37 -10.98
N LEU A 58 -1.34 -2.12 -11.41
CA LEU A 58 -2.05 -1.73 -12.63
C LEU A 58 -1.24 -2.12 -13.88
N PRO A 59 -1.86 -2.20 -15.07
CA PRO A 59 -1.15 -2.51 -16.31
C PRO A 59 -0.02 -1.53 -16.67
N ASP A 60 -0.10 -0.28 -16.20
CA ASP A 60 0.95 0.74 -16.36
C ASP A 60 2.10 0.59 -15.34
N GLY A 61 2.02 -0.40 -14.45
CA GLY A 61 3.01 -0.69 -13.42
C GLY A 61 2.80 0.07 -12.11
N GLY A 62 1.85 1.00 -12.05
CA GLY A 62 1.52 1.79 -10.86
C GLY A 62 0.52 1.12 -9.92
N PHE A 63 0.13 1.84 -8.87
CA PHE A 63 -0.87 1.39 -7.89
C PHE A 63 -1.91 2.48 -7.66
N ALA A 64 -3.19 2.10 -7.61
CA ALA A 64 -4.26 3.04 -7.30
C ALA A 64 -4.46 3.19 -5.78
N ALA A 65 -4.88 4.39 -5.34
CA ALA A 65 -5.53 4.54 -4.04
C ALA A 65 -6.99 4.07 -4.18
N GLU A 66 -7.37 3.02 -3.46
CA GLU A 66 -8.71 2.41 -3.60
C GLU A 66 -9.76 3.09 -2.72
N LYS A 67 -9.36 3.64 -1.56
CA LYS A 67 -10.18 4.61 -0.83
C LYS A 67 -9.34 5.76 -0.25
N LYS A 68 -10.04 6.77 0.26
CA LYS A 68 -9.45 7.87 1.02
C LYS A 68 -10.38 8.27 2.16
N TYR A 69 -9.80 8.68 3.29
CA TYR A 69 -10.55 9.08 4.49
C TYR A 69 -10.36 10.57 4.82
N TYR A 70 -9.99 11.38 3.82
CA TYR A 70 -9.81 12.82 3.97
C TYR A 70 -10.59 13.59 2.90
N ARG A 71 -10.92 14.84 3.21
CA ARG A 71 -11.44 15.83 2.27
C ARG A 71 -10.44 16.96 2.10
N VAL A 72 -10.16 17.35 0.86
CA VAL A 72 -9.32 18.53 0.58
C VAL A 72 -10.17 19.78 0.80
N THR A 73 -9.92 20.52 1.89
CA THR A 73 -10.67 21.74 2.19
C THR A 73 -9.92 22.63 3.17
N GLU A 74 -10.00 23.94 2.94
CA GLU A 74 -9.46 24.96 3.86
C GLU A 74 -10.32 25.13 5.12
N LYS A 75 -11.59 24.71 5.08
CA LYS A 75 -12.50 24.77 6.22
C LYS A 75 -11.95 23.92 7.36
N ARG A 76 -11.98 24.44 8.60
CA ARG A 76 -11.55 23.72 9.80
C ARG A 76 -12.60 22.68 10.22
N THR A 77 -12.65 21.56 9.51
CA THR A 77 -13.47 20.39 9.84
C THR A 77 -12.58 19.19 10.18
N SER A 78 -13.12 18.22 10.93
CA SER A 78 -12.46 16.92 11.13
C SER A 78 -12.31 16.16 9.80
N GLY A 79 -11.30 15.29 9.69
CA GLY A 79 -11.04 14.52 8.47
C GLY A 79 -10.63 15.38 7.26
N ARG A 80 -10.06 16.57 7.49
CA ARG A 80 -9.56 17.43 6.41
C ARG A 80 -8.09 17.18 6.12
N SER A 81 -7.69 17.45 4.87
CA SER A 81 -6.30 17.69 4.46
C SER A 81 -6.24 19.03 3.73
N LEU A 82 -5.15 19.78 3.93
CA LEU A 82 -4.83 20.95 3.11
C LEU A 82 -4.09 20.58 1.82
N VAL A 83 -3.50 19.38 1.80
CA VAL A 83 -2.76 18.84 0.66
C VAL A 83 -3.68 17.89 -0.10
N ASP A 84 -3.69 18.02 -1.43
CA ASP A 84 -4.28 17.03 -2.31
C ASP A 84 -3.30 15.86 -2.48
N TRP A 85 -3.67 14.71 -1.93
CA TRP A 85 -2.89 13.47 -2.05
C TRP A 85 -3.36 12.59 -3.20
N GLY A 86 -4.06 13.18 -4.16
CA GLY A 86 -4.60 12.51 -5.33
C GLY A 86 -5.96 11.83 -5.08
N GLY A 87 -6.60 11.49 -6.20
CA GLY A 87 -7.90 10.83 -6.21
C GLY A 87 -7.84 9.33 -5.90
N THR A 88 -9.03 8.77 -5.63
CA THR A 88 -9.22 7.32 -5.54
C THR A 88 -9.63 6.75 -6.90
N SER A 89 -9.16 5.55 -7.24
CA SER A 89 -9.50 4.86 -8.47
C SER A 89 -9.31 3.35 -8.33
N LYS A 90 -9.80 2.59 -9.31
CA LYS A 90 -9.43 1.19 -9.53
C LYS A 90 -8.57 0.98 -10.78
N LYS A 91 -8.37 2.04 -11.58
CA LYS A 91 -7.77 1.96 -12.91
C LYS A 91 -6.67 2.97 -13.17
N ARG A 92 -6.58 4.02 -12.33
CA ARG A 92 -5.60 5.09 -12.46
C ARG A 92 -4.67 5.06 -11.26
N MET A 93 -3.38 5.11 -11.51
CA MET A 93 -2.40 5.17 -10.43
C MET A 93 -2.56 6.43 -9.58
N ASN A 94 -2.20 6.30 -8.31
CA ASN A 94 -1.95 7.39 -7.38
C ASN A 94 -0.45 7.40 -7.10
N GLU A 95 0.20 8.55 -7.28
CA GLU A 95 1.67 8.68 -7.18
C GLU A 95 2.19 8.28 -5.80
N PHE A 96 1.51 8.71 -4.74
CA PHE A 96 1.91 8.44 -3.36
C PHE A 96 1.77 6.95 -3.01
N THR A 97 0.64 6.34 -3.35
CA THR A 97 0.45 4.90 -3.19
C THR A 97 1.47 4.11 -4.01
N THR A 98 1.76 4.57 -5.22
CA THR A 98 2.73 3.92 -6.12
C THR A 98 4.14 3.95 -5.55
N VAL A 99 4.61 5.10 -5.08
CA VAL A 99 5.96 5.22 -4.49
C VAL A 99 6.12 4.28 -3.28
N ASP A 100 5.15 4.25 -2.37
CA ASP A 100 5.20 3.40 -1.18
C ASP A 100 5.16 1.91 -1.55
N ALA A 101 4.32 1.52 -2.53
CA ALA A 101 4.24 0.15 -3.00
C ALA A 101 5.55 -0.29 -3.68
N LEU A 102 6.12 0.55 -4.54
CA LEU A 102 7.39 0.25 -5.19
C LEU A 102 8.55 0.17 -4.19
N TYR A 103 8.55 1.01 -3.16
CA TYR A 103 9.51 0.92 -2.06
C TYR A 103 9.41 -0.44 -1.35
N VAL A 104 8.20 -0.86 -0.97
CA VAL A 104 7.96 -2.17 -0.33
C VAL A 104 8.40 -3.33 -1.22
N LEU A 105 8.04 -3.31 -2.50
CA LEU A 105 8.41 -4.37 -3.45
C LEU A 105 9.92 -4.41 -3.70
N LYS A 106 10.58 -3.25 -3.76
CA LYS A 106 12.04 -3.18 -3.87
C LYS A 106 12.72 -3.77 -2.65
N ARG A 107 12.24 -3.42 -1.44
CA ARG A 107 12.82 -3.90 -0.17
C ARG A 107 12.62 -5.39 0.06
N SER A 108 11.57 -5.98 -0.50
CA SER A 108 11.31 -7.43 -0.46
C SER A 108 11.95 -8.21 -1.61
N GLY A 109 12.71 -7.57 -2.50
CA GLY A 109 13.30 -8.22 -3.67
C GLY A 109 12.29 -8.64 -4.76
N ARG A 110 11.03 -8.19 -4.65
CA ARG A 110 9.92 -8.52 -5.57
C ARG A 110 9.68 -7.48 -6.66
N LEU A 111 10.44 -6.39 -6.63
CA LEU A 111 10.46 -5.46 -7.75
C LEU A 111 11.42 -6.01 -8.79
N GLU A 112 10.90 -6.59 -9.88
CA GLU A 112 11.72 -7.09 -10.99
C GLU A 112 12.76 -6.05 -11.41
N GLY A 113 14.02 -6.37 -11.16
CA GLY A 113 15.11 -5.75 -11.89
C GLY A 113 15.07 -6.31 -13.30
N ARG A 114 14.99 -5.43 -14.31
CA ARG A 114 15.70 -5.75 -15.56
C ARG A 114 17.08 -6.24 -15.14
N ASN A 115 17.45 -7.43 -15.59
CA ASN A 115 18.84 -7.82 -15.71
C ASN A 115 19.62 -6.62 -16.26
N LEU A 116 20.36 -5.92 -15.40
CA LEU A 116 21.53 -5.18 -15.87
C LEU A 116 22.62 -6.24 -15.93
N PRO A 117 23.13 -6.59 -17.13
CA PRO A 117 24.26 -7.49 -17.21
C PRO A 117 25.42 -6.89 -16.40
N GLY A 118 26.11 -7.77 -15.67
CA GLY A 118 27.15 -7.42 -14.71
C GLY A 118 28.25 -6.54 -15.28
N GLY A 119 28.83 -5.74 -14.39
CA GLY A 119 30.17 -5.18 -14.57
C GLY A 119 31.25 -6.17 -14.15
#